data_AF-Q8ZWN8-F1
#
_entry.id   AF-Q8ZWN8-F1
#
_cell.length_a   1.000
_cell.length_b   1.000
_cell.length_c   1.000
_cell.angle_alpha   90.00
_cell.angle_beta   90.00
_cell.angle_gamma   90.00
#
_symmetry.space_group_name_H-M   'P 1'
#
loop_
_entity.id
_entity.type
_entity.pdbx_description
1 polymer ?
#
loop_
_entity_poly.entity_id
_entity_poly.type
_entity_poly.pdbx_seq_one_letter_code
_entity_poly.pdbx_strand_id
1 'polypeptide(L)'
;MTTSLKIDNIKRHVERDIDKLKIEYTLYSPPGVDPWVEVRFRDEKGNEIARVSVRRDRKSLLAYFNGAKENAERLASILSVLGAKVEVKEYGGDWRVNLYTDSITAIRRVEWLDAVRALVEELHKRGLIGKEQRDRLLTEINAGPNVVEIAGAELSVWFREKETKSGKTKWLVIVYQPGSSAAFDAAVKALKGAGFVEGVHFTAKRPEGGAKGHVYLKMPTSIWRLEELRRQGIDWAERALRRLEEIAKARGFSDLLEEYLRPAREAETVDPRGLVAEDAERGIKAVIRGVRVEWDNNRPRVVVEYEINGVVKTFYFTWGATGGRIQASVRLNDEKALVLATLLGDEAIKGKSGTVKLVTNHLFALTRLRGIGWELLRWYAGATKNDTEFYSL
;
A
#
# COMPACT_ATOMS: atom_id res chain seq x y z
N MET A 1 -40.98 5.46 -13.36
CA MET A 1 -40.99 5.65 -11.89
C MET A 1 -41.26 4.35 -11.09
N THR A 2 -41.76 3.27 -11.70
CA THR A 2 -42.17 2.03 -11.01
C THR A 2 -41.03 1.04 -10.71
N THR A 3 -39.89 1.12 -11.41
CA THR A 3 -38.75 0.20 -11.27
C THR A 3 -37.82 0.56 -10.10
N SER A 4 -37.59 1.86 -9.85
CA SER A 4 -36.74 2.32 -8.73
C SER A 4 -37.37 1.99 -7.36
N LEU A 5 -38.69 2.14 -7.22
CA LEU A 5 -39.42 1.76 -6.00
C LEU A 5 -39.39 0.26 -5.69
N LYS A 6 -39.33 -0.61 -6.73
CA LYS A 6 -39.18 -2.06 -6.54
C LYS A 6 -37.77 -2.44 -6.10
N ILE A 7 -36.74 -1.81 -6.66
CA ILE A 7 -35.34 -2.04 -6.31
C ILE A 7 -35.05 -1.59 -4.88
N ASP A 8 -35.56 -0.43 -4.44
CA ASP A 8 -35.39 0.05 -3.07
C ASP A 8 -36.12 -0.82 -2.03
N ASN A 9 -37.20 -1.50 -2.43
CA ASN A 9 -37.86 -2.50 -1.58
C ASN A 9 -37.08 -3.83 -1.53
N ILE A 10 -36.51 -4.28 -2.65
CA ILE A 10 -35.64 -5.47 -2.68
C ILE A 10 -34.38 -5.24 -1.83
N LYS A 11 -33.75 -4.07 -1.95
CA LYS A 11 -32.57 -3.71 -1.17
C LYS A 11 -32.88 -3.68 0.33
N ARG A 12 -33.98 -3.02 0.74
CA ARG A 12 -34.43 -3.01 2.15
C ARG A 12 -34.81 -4.39 2.68
N HIS A 13 -35.33 -5.28 1.84
CA HIS A 13 -35.67 -6.65 2.25
C HIS A 13 -34.42 -7.51 2.41
N VAL A 14 -33.48 -7.44 1.45
CA VAL A 14 -32.19 -8.13 1.53
C VAL A 14 -31.37 -7.64 2.73
N GLU A 15 -31.36 -6.34 3.01
CA GLU A 15 -30.65 -5.77 4.18
C GLU A 15 -31.24 -6.24 5.52
N ARG A 16 -32.56 -6.47 5.63
CA ARG A 16 -33.17 -6.99 6.86
C ARG A 16 -32.99 -8.49 7.07
N ASP A 17 -32.93 -9.26 5.99
CA ASP A 17 -32.97 -10.73 6.06
C ASP A 17 -31.65 -11.38 5.63
N ILE A 18 -30.54 -10.63 5.56
CA ILE A 18 -29.24 -11.18 5.11
C ILE A 18 -28.67 -12.26 6.03
N ASP A 19 -28.92 -12.15 7.34
CA ASP A 19 -28.48 -13.16 8.31
C ASP A 19 -29.23 -14.49 8.12
N LYS A 20 -30.41 -14.42 7.49
CA LYS A 20 -31.29 -15.54 7.21
C LYS A 20 -31.10 -16.11 5.79
N LEU A 21 -30.29 -15.43 4.97
CA LEU A 21 -29.90 -15.86 3.65
C LEU A 21 -29.06 -17.15 3.76
N LYS A 22 -29.53 -18.20 3.10
CA LYS A 22 -28.78 -19.46 2.96
C LYS A 22 -27.95 -19.41 1.68
N ILE A 23 -26.67 -19.73 1.81
CA ILE A 23 -25.74 -19.84 0.69
C ILE A 23 -25.37 -21.31 0.54
N GLU A 24 -25.77 -21.90 -0.57
CA GLU A 24 -25.43 -23.28 -0.93
C GLU A 24 -24.52 -23.28 -2.14
N TYR A 25 -23.68 -24.29 -2.29
CA TYR A 25 -22.87 -24.44 -3.48
C TYR A 25 -22.85 -25.88 -4.00
N THR A 26 -22.65 -26.01 -5.29
CA THR A 26 -22.42 -27.29 -5.95
C THR A 26 -21.15 -27.18 -6.80
N LEU A 27 -20.17 -28.03 -6.52
CA LEU A 27 -18.95 -28.14 -7.32
C LEU A 27 -19.21 -29.09 -8.48
N TYR A 28 -19.08 -28.57 -9.70
CA TYR A 28 -19.17 -29.33 -10.93
C TYR A 28 -17.77 -29.62 -11.45
N SER A 29 -17.47 -30.90 -11.62
CA SER A 29 -16.18 -31.38 -12.07
C SER A 29 -16.34 -32.47 -13.15
N PRO A 30 -16.93 -32.18 -14.33
CA PRO A 30 -17.07 -33.18 -15.38
C PRO A 30 -15.73 -33.42 -16.12
N PRO A 31 -15.46 -34.63 -16.66
CA PRO A 31 -14.27 -34.89 -17.47
C PRO A 31 -14.21 -33.98 -18.72
N GLY A 32 -13.02 -33.49 -19.06
CA GLY A 32 -12.81 -32.69 -20.28
C GLY A 32 -13.30 -31.25 -20.23
N VAL A 33 -13.83 -30.79 -19.09
CA VAL A 33 -14.28 -29.40 -18.88
C VAL A 33 -13.65 -28.85 -17.60
N ASP A 34 -13.27 -27.57 -17.62
CA ASP A 34 -12.77 -26.89 -16.43
C ASP A 34 -13.84 -26.92 -15.31
N PRO A 35 -13.48 -27.28 -14.08
CA PRO A 35 -14.42 -27.32 -12.97
C PRO A 35 -14.95 -25.92 -12.68
N TRP A 36 -16.18 -25.86 -12.17
CA TRP A 36 -16.81 -24.62 -11.71
C TRP A 36 -17.64 -24.89 -10.46
N VAL A 37 -17.88 -23.83 -9.70
CA VAL A 37 -18.80 -23.88 -8.57
C VAL A 37 -20.01 -23.02 -8.88
N GLU A 38 -21.20 -23.59 -8.77
CA GLU A 38 -22.43 -22.80 -8.76
C GLU A 38 -22.79 -22.49 -7.32
N VAL A 39 -22.94 -21.20 -7.02
CA VAL A 39 -23.41 -20.71 -5.72
C VAL A 39 -24.86 -20.26 -5.87
N ARG A 40 -25.73 -20.77 -5.01
CA ARG A 40 -27.16 -20.46 -4.96
C ARG A 40 -27.49 -19.74 -3.66
N PHE A 41 -28.22 -18.64 -3.80
CA PHE A 41 -28.74 -17.86 -2.69
C PHE A 41 -30.21 -18.23 -2.49
N ARG A 42 -30.57 -18.64 -1.28
CA ARG A 42 -31.94 -19.03 -0.92
C ARG A 42 -32.48 -18.19 0.22
N ASP A 43 -33.79 -17.92 0.16
CA ASP A 43 -34.53 -17.32 1.27
C ASP A 43 -34.72 -18.31 2.44
N GLU A 44 -35.34 -17.85 3.53
CA GLU A 44 -35.64 -18.68 4.71
C GLU A 44 -36.47 -19.92 4.38
N LYS A 45 -37.35 -19.81 3.38
CA LYS A 45 -38.27 -20.86 2.93
C LYS A 45 -37.58 -21.85 1.98
N GLY A 46 -36.31 -21.62 1.62
CA GLY A 46 -35.53 -22.46 0.74
C GLY A 46 -35.74 -22.18 -0.76
N ASN A 47 -36.45 -21.12 -1.13
CA ASN A 47 -36.61 -20.74 -2.53
C ASN A 47 -35.32 -20.12 -3.05
N GLU A 48 -34.87 -20.55 -4.23
CA GLU A 48 -33.74 -19.91 -4.90
C GLU A 48 -34.13 -18.49 -5.35
N ILE A 49 -33.39 -17.49 -4.86
CA ILE A 49 -33.63 -16.09 -5.19
C ILE A 49 -32.57 -15.54 -6.15
N ALA A 50 -31.38 -16.13 -6.18
CA ALA A 50 -30.31 -15.80 -7.13
C ALA A 50 -29.27 -16.93 -7.22
N ARG A 51 -28.48 -16.93 -8.29
CA ARG A 51 -27.34 -17.83 -8.47
C ARG A 51 -26.20 -17.17 -9.21
N VAL A 52 -24.98 -17.66 -9.01
CA VAL A 52 -23.78 -17.21 -9.72
C VAL A 52 -22.81 -18.37 -9.91
N SER A 53 -22.10 -18.41 -11.03
CA SER A 53 -21.08 -19.43 -11.29
C SER A 53 -19.68 -18.87 -11.07
N VAL A 54 -18.88 -19.48 -10.21
CA VAL A 54 -17.46 -19.17 -10.02
C VAL A 54 -16.63 -20.13 -10.87
N ARG A 55 -15.74 -19.56 -11.70
CA ARG A 55 -14.89 -20.29 -12.64
C ARG A 55 -13.46 -19.77 -12.57
N ARG A 56 -12.54 -20.59 -13.11
CA ARG A 56 -11.21 -20.11 -13.46
C ARG A 56 -11.31 -19.18 -14.68
N ASP A 57 -10.64 -18.04 -14.60
CA ASP A 57 -10.35 -17.18 -15.74
C ASP A 57 -8.84 -16.96 -15.83
N ARG A 58 -8.17 -17.71 -16.72
CA ARG A 58 -6.71 -17.69 -16.90
C ARG A 58 -5.93 -17.91 -15.59
N LYS A 59 -5.48 -16.83 -14.94
CA LYS A 59 -4.69 -16.82 -13.70
C LYS A 59 -5.51 -16.36 -12.48
N SER A 60 -6.78 -16.02 -12.66
CA SER A 60 -7.69 -15.47 -11.64
C SER A 60 -8.99 -16.26 -11.54
N LEU A 61 -9.85 -15.86 -10.61
CA LEU A 61 -11.21 -16.36 -10.48
C LEU A 61 -12.19 -15.32 -11.02
N LEU A 62 -13.27 -15.81 -11.62
CA LEU A 62 -14.37 -14.99 -12.13
C LEU A 62 -15.68 -15.59 -11.63
N ALA A 63 -16.48 -14.80 -10.91
CA ALA A 63 -17.88 -15.12 -10.67
C ALA A 63 -18.71 -14.44 -11.75
N TYR A 64 -19.56 -15.21 -12.42
CA TYR A 64 -20.24 -14.83 -13.64
C TYR A 64 -21.72 -15.21 -13.57
N PHE A 65 -22.57 -14.28 -13.98
CA PHE A 65 -23.99 -14.50 -14.27
C PHE A 65 -24.35 -13.82 -15.60
N ASN A 66 -25.26 -14.46 -16.35
CA ASN A 66 -25.86 -13.91 -17.57
C ASN A 66 -27.34 -14.28 -17.61
N GLY A 67 -28.21 -13.30 -17.88
CA GLY A 67 -29.63 -13.55 -18.06
C GLY A 67 -30.47 -12.27 -18.02
N ALA A 68 -31.73 -12.39 -17.58
CA ALA A 68 -32.67 -11.28 -17.52
C ALA A 68 -32.21 -10.17 -16.56
N LYS A 69 -32.50 -8.90 -16.92
CA LYS A 69 -32.17 -7.70 -16.14
C LYS A 69 -32.54 -7.80 -14.66
N GLU A 70 -33.77 -8.22 -14.38
CA GLU A 70 -34.28 -8.30 -13.00
C GLU A 70 -33.46 -9.28 -12.14
N ASN A 71 -33.05 -10.41 -12.72
CA ASN A 71 -32.24 -11.40 -12.02
C ASN A 71 -30.80 -10.90 -11.79
N ALA A 72 -30.23 -10.19 -12.77
CA ALA A 72 -28.91 -9.58 -12.64
C ALA A 72 -28.90 -8.49 -11.56
N GLU A 73 -29.89 -7.59 -11.54
CA GLU A 73 -30.02 -6.53 -10.53
C GLU A 73 -30.27 -7.09 -9.12
N ARG A 74 -31.08 -8.15 -9.01
CA ARG A 74 -31.32 -8.85 -7.75
C ARG A 74 -30.06 -9.52 -7.22
N LEU A 75 -29.33 -10.25 -8.07
CA LEU A 75 -28.05 -10.85 -7.71
C LEU A 75 -27.04 -9.78 -7.28
N ALA A 76 -26.94 -8.69 -8.03
CA ALA A 76 -26.03 -7.60 -7.70
C ALA A 76 -26.35 -6.97 -6.34
N SER A 77 -27.64 -6.80 -6.02
CA SER A 77 -28.06 -6.30 -4.71
C SER A 77 -27.61 -7.23 -3.59
N ILE A 78 -27.81 -8.55 -3.72
CA ILE A 78 -27.36 -9.55 -2.72
C ILE A 78 -25.84 -9.49 -2.56
N LEU A 79 -25.09 -9.55 -3.66
CA LEU A 79 -23.63 -9.53 -3.63
C LEU A 79 -23.07 -8.23 -3.03
N SER A 80 -23.70 -7.09 -3.31
CA SER A 80 -23.30 -5.80 -2.73
C SER A 80 -23.54 -5.71 -1.23
N VAL A 81 -24.67 -6.22 -0.72
CA VAL A 81 -24.89 -6.25 0.74
C VAL A 81 -23.93 -7.24 1.41
N LEU A 82 -23.53 -8.31 0.72
CA LEU A 82 -22.47 -9.23 1.16
C LEU A 82 -21.06 -8.64 1.09
N GLY A 83 -20.89 -7.40 0.60
CA GLY A 83 -19.63 -6.66 0.59
C GLY A 83 -18.88 -6.65 -0.75
N ALA A 84 -19.40 -7.28 -1.81
CA ALA A 84 -18.78 -7.24 -3.13
C ALA A 84 -19.05 -5.92 -3.86
N LYS A 85 -18.04 -5.43 -4.58
CA LYS A 85 -18.24 -4.39 -5.59
C LYS A 85 -18.75 -5.04 -6.87
N VAL A 86 -19.96 -4.69 -7.27
CA VAL A 86 -20.66 -5.35 -8.38
C VAL A 86 -20.88 -4.37 -9.52
N GLU A 87 -20.50 -4.76 -10.73
CA GLU A 87 -20.89 -4.06 -11.95
C GLU A 87 -21.93 -4.89 -12.72
N VAL A 88 -23.06 -4.26 -13.04
CA VAL A 88 -24.10 -4.83 -13.90
C VAL A 88 -24.00 -4.17 -15.27
N LYS A 89 -23.88 -4.96 -16.33
CA LYS A 89 -23.75 -4.45 -17.71
C LYS A 89 -24.63 -5.22 -18.69
N GLU A 90 -25.24 -4.49 -19.62
CA GLU A 90 -25.96 -5.08 -20.75
C GLU A 90 -25.00 -5.48 -21.86
N TYR A 91 -25.15 -6.69 -22.39
CA TYR A 91 -24.37 -7.24 -23.49
C TYR A 91 -25.26 -8.07 -24.40
N GLY A 92 -25.55 -7.55 -25.59
CA GLY A 92 -26.27 -8.30 -26.63
C GLY A 92 -27.69 -8.71 -26.24
N GLY A 93 -28.39 -7.87 -25.46
CA GLY A 93 -29.75 -8.14 -24.96
C GLY A 93 -29.82 -8.87 -23.62
N ASP A 94 -28.71 -9.44 -23.15
CA ASP A 94 -28.61 -10.05 -21.82
C ASP A 94 -27.92 -9.12 -20.81
N TRP A 95 -28.21 -9.32 -19.53
CA TRP A 95 -27.61 -8.60 -18.42
C TRP A 95 -26.60 -9.47 -17.68
N ARG A 96 -25.38 -8.96 -17.54
CA ARG A 96 -24.23 -9.65 -16.96
C ARG A 96 -23.85 -9.08 -15.61
N VAL A 97 -23.44 -9.97 -14.70
CA VAL A 97 -22.81 -9.64 -13.43
C VAL A 97 -21.46 -10.35 -13.38
N ASN A 98 -20.38 -9.58 -13.23
CA ASN A 98 -19.02 -10.09 -13.14
C ASN A 98 -18.39 -9.68 -11.81
N LEU A 99 -17.84 -10.63 -11.06
CA LEU A 99 -16.94 -10.37 -9.95
C LEU A 99 -15.56 -10.96 -10.23
N TYR A 100 -14.53 -10.14 -10.14
CA TYR A 100 -13.14 -10.59 -10.16
C TYR A 100 -12.68 -10.98 -8.76
N THR A 101 -11.50 -11.60 -8.65
CA THR A 101 -10.93 -12.12 -7.40
C THR A 101 -11.11 -11.15 -6.23
N ASP A 102 -10.77 -9.87 -6.36
CA ASP A 102 -10.88 -8.91 -5.24
C ASP A 102 -12.32 -8.72 -4.73
N SER A 103 -13.33 -8.82 -5.61
CA SER A 103 -14.74 -8.74 -5.24
C SER A 103 -15.27 -10.07 -4.72
N ILE A 104 -14.79 -11.19 -5.26
CA ILE A 104 -15.05 -12.54 -4.71
C ILE A 104 -14.50 -12.63 -3.29
N THR A 105 -13.28 -12.11 -3.06
CA THR A 105 -12.63 -12.09 -1.75
C THR A 105 -13.10 -10.93 -0.87
N ALA A 106 -14.07 -10.12 -1.29
CA ALA A 106 -14.72 -9.17 -0.39
C ALA A 106 -15.87 -9.82 0.39
N ILE A 107 -16.54 -10.84 -0.17
CA ILE A 107 -17.64 -11.56 0.49
C ILE A 107 -17.10 -12.47 1.58
N ARG A 108 -17.42 -12.19 2.85
CA ARG A 108 -16.83 -12.88 4.02
C ARG A 108 -17.70 -13.98 4.63
N ARG A 109 -18.84 -14.32 4.01
CA ARG A 109 -19.67 -15.46 4.43
C ARG A 109 -18.88 -16.77 4.28
N VAL A 110 -18.89 -17.60 5.31
CA VAL A 110 -18.08 -18.83 5.36
C VAL A 110 -18.46 -19.78 4.23
N GLU A 111 -19.76 -19.89 3.94
CA GLU A 111 -20.31 -20.77 2.91
C GLU A 111 -19.84 -20.35 1.50
N TRP A 112 -19.73 -19.04 1.26
CA TRP A 112 -19.16 -18.49 0.03
C TRP A 112 -17.66 -18.82 -0.08
N LEU A 113 -16.91 -18.63 1.01
CA LEU A 113 -15.47 -18.89 1.01
C LEU A 113 -15.15 -20.37 0.83
N ASP A 114 -15.94 -21.25 1.41
CA ASP A 114 -15.83 -22.70 1.23
C ASP A 114 -16.12 -23.11 -0.21
N ALA A 115 -17.15 -22.51 -0.83
CA ALA A 115 -17.44 -22.70 -2.25
C ALA A 115 -16.24 -22.34 -3.15
N VAL A 116 -15.62 -21.19 -2.91
CA VAL A 116 -14.47 -20.72 -3.69
C VAL A 116 -13.23 -21.57 -3.40
N ARG A 117 -13.00 -21.96 -2.13
CA ARG A 117 -11.89 -22.84 -1.74
C ARG A 117 -12.01 -24.22 -2.39
N ALA A 118 -13.20 -24.80 -2.41
CA ALA A 118 -13.47 -26.09 -3.05
C ALA A 118 -13.10 -26.07 -4.54
N LEU A 119 -13.41 -24.97 -5.25
CA LEU A 119 -13.00 -24.80 -6.64
C LEU A 119 -11.47 -24.79 -6.80
N VAL A 120 -10.76 -24.02 -5.98
CA VAL A 120 -9.29 -23.91 -6.06
C VAL A 120 -8.62 -25.24 -5.79
N GLU A 121 -9.10 -25.99 -4.79
CA GLU A 121 -8.58 -27.33 -4.48
C GLU A 121 -8.82 -28.32 -5.63
N GLU A 122 -10.01 -28.30 -6.24
CA GLU A 122 -10.32 -29.18 -7.39
C GLU A 122 -9.51 -28.82 -8.64
N LEU A 123 -9.31 -27.52 -8.91
CA LEU A 123 -8.43 -27.05 -9.98
C LEU A 123 -6.99 -27.58 -9.79
N HIS A 124 -6.49 -27.59 -8.55
CA HIS A 124 -5.16 -28.12 -8.26
C HIS A 124 -5.10 -29.63 -8.40
N LYS A 125 -6.10 -30.34 -7.86
CA LYS A 125 -6.22 -31.80 -7.96
C LYS A 125 -6.23 -32.29 -9.41
N ARG A 126 -6.82 -31.51 -10.32
CA ARG A 126 -6.82 -31.79 -11.77
C ARG A 126 -5.55 -31.37 -12.51
N GLY A 127 -4.56 -30.81 -11.81
CA GLY A 127 -3.34 -30.29 -12.43
C GLY A 127 -3.56 -29.05 -13.30
N LEU A 128 -4.74 -28.42 -13.23
CA LEU A 128 -5.07 -27.22 -14.01
C LEU A 128 -4.31 -26.00 -13.46
N ILE A 129 -4.02 -25.99 -12.16
CA ILE A 129 -3.16 -25.01 -11.50
C ILE A 129 -2.03 -25.70 -10.72
N GLY A 130 -0.85 -25.10 -10.73
CA GLY A 130 0.28 -25.55 -9.93
C GLY A 130 0.13 -25.23 -8.44
N LYS A 131 0.97 -25.84 -7.60
CA LYS A 131 0.98 -25.63 -6.15
C LYS A 131 1.12 -24.16 -5.77
N GLU A 132 2.05 -23.44 -6.40
CA GLU A 132 2.26 -22.01 -6.17
C GLU A 132 0.99 -21.18 -6.42
N GLN A 133 0.28 -21.47 -7.52
CA GLN A 133 -0.95 -20.76 -7.86
C GLN A 133 -2.09 -21.11 -6.90
N ARG A 134 -2.20 -22.39 -6.47
CA ARG A 134 -3.14 -22.80 -5.43
C ARG A 134 -2.89 -22.04 -4.13
N ASP A 135 -1.66 -22.11 -3.63
CA ASP A 135 -1.31 -21.54 -2.32
C ASP A 135 -1.51 -20.01 -2.33
N ARG A 136 -1.20 -19.36 -3.45
CA ARG A 136 -1.50 -17.94 -3.68
C ARG A 136 -3.01 -17.65 -3.62
N LEU A 137 -3.84 -18.37 -4.38
CA LEU A 137 -5.29 -18.13 -4.41
C LEU A 137 -5.93 -18.38 -3.04
N LEU A 138 -5.52 -19.44 -2.34
CA LEU A 138 -6.00 -19.73 -0.98
C LEU A 138 -5.59 -18.62 0.00
N THR A 139 -4.38 -18.09 -0.13
CA THR A 139 -3.93 -16.93 0.65
C THR A 139 -4.77 -15.69 0.35
N GLU A 140 -5.04 -15.39 -0.92
CA GLU A 140 -5.90 -14.26 -1.33
C GLU A 140 -7.34 -14.40 -0.78
N ILE A 141 -7.90 -15.62 -0.82
CA ILE A 141 -9.24 -15.94 -0.29
C ILE A 141 -9.31 -15.69 1.22
N ASN A 142 -8.33 -16.19 1.96
CA ASN A 142 -8.26 -16.06 3.42
C ASN A 142 -8.00 -14.61 3.83
N ALA A 143 -7.14 -13.89 3.10
CA ALA A 143 -6.74 -12.54 3.44
C ALA A 143 -7.76 -11.45 3.06
N GLY A 144 -8.78 -11.78 2.26
CA GLY A 144 -9.86 -10.87 1.88
C GLY A 144 -9.47 -9.85 0.80
N PRO A 145 -10.15 -8.70 0.69
CA PRO A 145 -9.85 -7.74 -0.36
C PRO A 145 -8.51 -7.04 -0.11
N ASN A 146 -7.78 -6.73 -1.19
CA ASN A 146 -6.48 -6.06 -1.14
C ASN A 146 -6.54 -4.58 -1.55
N VAL A 147 -7.73 -3.97 -1.51
CA VAL A 147 -7.93 -2.59 -1.92
C VAL A 147 -7.80 -1.63 -0.73
N VAL A 148 -7.11 -0.51 -0.96
CA VAL A 148 -7.05 0.64 -0.07
C VAL A 148 -7.58 1.87 -0.82
N GLU A 149 -8.38 2.69 -0.14
CA GLU A 149 -8.80 3.99 -0.67
C GLU A 149 -7.81 5.08 -0.25
N ILE A 150 -7.23 5.80 -1.21
CA ILE A 150 -6.32 6.93 -0.97
C ILE A 150 -6.84 8.10 -1.78
N ALA A 151 -7.18 9.20 -1.10
CA ALA A 151 -7.74 10.40 -1.72
C ALA A 151 -8.92 10.10 -2.67
N GLY A 152 -9.82 9.19 -2.30
CA GLY A 152 -10.98 8.81 -3.12
C GLY A 152 -10.69 7.88 -4.30
N ALA A 153 -9.43 7.47 -4.51
CA ALA A 153 -9.07 6.45 -5.47
C ALA A 153 -8.90 5.09 -4.78
N GLU A 154 -9.51 4.05 -5.33
CA GLU A 154 -9.35 2.66 -4.87
C GLU A 154 -8.11 2.05 -5.54
N LEU A 155 -7.06 1.76 -4.77
CA LEU A 155 -5.82 1.17 -5.26
C LEU A 155 -5.66 -0.25 -4.74
N SER A 156 -5.26 -1.16 -5.62
CA SER A 156 -4.91 -2.53 -5.26
C SER A 156 -3.51 -2.57 -4.66
N VAL A 157 -3.36 -3.34 -3.59
CA VAL A 157 -2.13 -3.55 -2.85
C VAL A 157 -1.61 -4.95 -3.12
N TRP A 158 -0.37 -5.04 -3.55
CA TRP A 158 0.31 -6.31 -3.85
C TRP A 158 1.66 -6.35 -3.17
N PHE A 159 1.98 -7.52 -2.62
CA PHE A 159 3.32 -7.86 -2.19
C PHE A 159 3.98 -8.71 -3.27
N ARG A 160 5.22 -8.36 -3.64
CA ARG A 160 6.02 -9.10 -4.61
C ARG A 160 7.35 -9.50 -4.00
N GLU A 161 7.80 -10.70 -4.35
CA GLU A 161 9.12 -11.23 -4.02
C GLU A 161 9.79 -11.68 -5.32
N LYS A 162 11.07 -11.37 -5.47
CA LYS A 162 11.91 -11.86 -6.57
C LYS A 162 13.25 -12.30 -6.02
N GLU A 163 13.67 -13.48 -6.43
CA GLU A 163 15.01 -13.96 -6.17
C GLU A 163 16.00 -13.24 -7.09
N THR A 164 17.03 -12.64 -6.50
CA THR A 164 18.12 -11.98 -7.21
C THR A 164 19.45 -12.65 -6.82
N LYS A 165 20.52 -12.33 -7.55
CA LYS A 165 21.87 -12.85 -7.22
C LYS A 165 22.33 -12.49 -5.81
N SER A 166 21.73 -11.46 -5.20
CA SER A 166 22.01 -10.97 -3.86
C SER A 166 21.00 -11.45 -2.80
N GLY A 167 20.14 -12.41 -3.15
CA GLY A 167 19.10 -12.95 -2.27
C GLY A 167 17.68 -12.52 -2.68
N LYS A 168 16.72 -12.72 -1.78
CA LYS A 168 15.31 -12.42 -2.03
C LYS A 168 15.02 -10.94 -1.81
N THR A 169 14.59 -10.26 -2.88
CA THR A 169 14.13 -8.87 -2.84
C THR A 169 12.61 -8.85 -2.72
N LYS A 170 12.09 -8.13 -1.73
CA LYS A 170 10.66 -7.97 -1.47
C LYS A 170 10.27 -6.52 -1.64
N TRP A 171 9.11 -6.25 -2.24
CA TRP A 171 8.60 -4.89 -2.38
C TRP A 171 7.07 -4.83 -2.39
N LEU A 172 6.56 -3.68 -1.96
CA LEU A 172 5.14 -3.35 -1.98
C LEU A 172 4.79 -2.63 -3.29
N VAL A 173 3.68 -3.01 -3.90
CA VAL A 173 3.12 -2.33 -5.08
C VAL A 173 1.72 -1.86 -4.73
N ILE A 174 1.49 -0.56 -4.78
CA ILE A 174 0.15 0.04 -4.67
C ILE A 174 -0.16 0.68 -6.02
N VAL A 175 -1.21 0.19 -6.68
CA VAL A 175 -1.52 0.57 -8.06
C VAL A 175 -3.02 0.73 -8.29
N TYR A 176 -3.36 1.74 -9.06
CA TYR A 176 -4.68 1.88 -9.68
C TYR A 176 -4.57 1.66 -11.19
N GLN A 177 -5.45 0.85 -11.77
CA GLN A 177 -5.46 0.52 -13.20
C GLN A 177 -6.77 0.95 -13.87
N PRO A 178 -6.94 2.25 -14.15
CA PRO A 178 -8.18 2.77 -14.73
C PRO A 178 -8.41 2.22 -16.14
N GLY A 179 -9.66 1.81 -16.40
CA GLY A 179 -10.13 1.37 -17.71
C GLY A 179 -10.56 2.50 -18.64
N SER A 180 -10.65 3.75 -18.16
CA SER A 180 -11.05 4.92 -18.94
C SER A 180 -10.21 6.16 -18.61
N SER A 181 -10.05 7.05 -19.58
CA SER A 181 -9.31 8.31 -19.40
C SER A 181 -9.95 9.20 -18.33
N ALA A 182 -11.28 9.23 -18.24
CA ALA A 182 -11.99 10.00 -17.22
C ALA A 182 -11.68 9.52 -15.79
N ALA A 183 -11.66 8.20 -15.57
CA ALA A 183 -11.31 7.64 -14.27
C ALA A 183 -9.83 7.87 -13.92
N PHE A 184 -8.95 7.79 -14.91
CA PHE A 184 -7.54 8.14 -14.77
C PHE A 184 -7.36 9.61 -14.34
N ASP A 185 -7.97 10.55 -15.06
CA ASP A 185 -7.84 11.98 -14.80
C ASP A 185 -8.40 12.35 -13.42
N ALA A 186 -9.53 11.75 -13.03
CA ALA A 186 -10.12 11.92 -11.70
C ALA A 186 -9.16 11.47 -10.59
N ALA A 187 -8.57 10.27 -10.72
CA ALA A 187 -7.64 9.74 -9.72
C ALA A 187 -6.36 10.59 -9.61
N VAL A 188 -5.76 10.98 -10.73
CA VAL A 188 -4.57 11.85 -10.74
C VAL A 188 -4.87 13.22 -10.12
N LYS A 189 -6.03 13.82 -10.47
CA LYS A 189 -6.46 15.08 -9.90
C LYS A 189 -6.68 14.98 -8.39
N ALA A 190 -7.30 13.90 -7.92
CA ALA A 190 -7.56 13.70 -6.50
C ALA A 190 -6.27 13.52 -5.68
N LEU A 191 -5.32 12.71 -6.18
CA LEU A 191 -4.00 12.56 -5.56
C LEU A 191 -3.24 13.90 -5.49
N LYS A 192 -3.20 14.66 -6.60
CA LYS A 192 -2.58 16.00 -6.62
C LYS A 192 -3.28 16.96 -5.65
N GLY A 193 -4.61 16.92 -5.59
CA GLY A 193 -5.40 17.70 -4.63
C GLY A 193 -5.12 17.36 -3.16
N ALA A 194 -4.74 16.11 -2.86
CA ALA A 194 -4.27 15.68 -1.54
C ALA A 194 -2.78 16.01 -1.26
N GLY A 195 -2.11 16.70 -2.18
CA GLY A 195 -0.70 17.06 -2.08
C GLY A 195 0.27 15.93 -2.43
N PHE A 196 -0.18 14.91 -3.15
CA PHE A 196 0.74 13.96 -3.78
C PHE A 196 1.38 14.60 -5.01
N VAL A 197 2.69 14.41 -5.18
CA VAL A 197 3.45 15.03 -6.27
C VAL A 197 3.87 13.94 -7.25
N GLU A 198 3.49 14.10 -8.51
CA GLU A 198 3.86 13.19 -9.59
C GLU A 198 5.38 13.18 -9.80
N GLY A 199 5.96 12.00 -10.05
CA GLY A 199 7.40 11.76 -10.08
C GLY A 199 8.05 11.55 -8.70
N VAL A 200 7.44 12.06 -7.63
CA VAL A 200 7.93 11.96 -6.24
C VAL A 200 7.17 10.88 -5.48
N HIS A 201 5.85 11.04 -5.33
CA HIS A 201 4.98 10.14 -4.59
C HIS A 201 4.30 9.11 -5.51
N PHE A 202 4.12 9.41 -6.79
CA PHE A 202 3.50 8.47 -7.73
C PHE A 202 3.98 8.69 -9.16
N THR A 203 3.82 7.68 -10.02
CA THR A 203 3.92 7.81 -11.47
C THR A 203 2.56 7.50 -12.09
N ALA A 204 2.25 8.13 -13.22
CA ALA A 204 0.99 7.93 -13.91
C ALA A 204 1.22 7.76 -15.40
N LYS A 205 0.56 6.76 -16.01
CA LYS A 205 0.52 6.56 -17.45
C LYS A 205 -0.93 6.47 -17.89
N ARG A 206 -1.32 7.34 -18.82
CA ARG A 206 -2.69 7.42 -19.33
C ARG A 206 -3.04 6.16 -20.15
N PRO A 207 -4.31 5.72 -20.16
CA PRO A 207 -4.78 4.72 -21.11
C PRO A 207 -4.63 5.23 -22.55
N GLU A 208 -3.98 4.49 -23.43
CA GLU A 208 -3.75 4.83 -24.84
C GLU A 208 -3.90 3.59 -25.73
N GLY A 209 -4.48 3.74 -26.93
CA GLY A 209 -4.53 2.66 -27.94
C GLY A 209 -5.22 1.36 -27.49
N GLY A 210 -6.16 1.44 -26.54
CA GLY A 210 -6.81 0.25 -25.95
C GLY A 210 -6.03 -0.41 -24.80
N ALA A 211 -4.83 0.08 -24.47
CA ALA A 211 -4.11 -0.34 -23.28
C ALA A 211 -4.64 0.33 -22.01
N LYS A 212 -4.64 -0.41 -20.89
CA LYS A 212 -5.01 0.14 -19.58
C LYS A 212 -4.00 1.19 -19.12
N GLY A 213 -4.50 2.27 -18.53
CA GLY A 213 -3.65 3.21 -17.80
C GLY A 213 -3.20 2.64 -16.46
N HIS A 214 -2.27 3.31 -15.81
CA HIS A 214 -1.87 2.99 -14.45
C HIS A 214 -1.47 4.23 -13.66
N VAL A 215 -1.71 4.18 -12.35
CA VAL A 215 -1.17 5.11 -11.36
C VAL A 215 -0.47 4.26 -10.31
N TYR A 216 0.86 4.35 -10.22
CA TYR A 216 1.67 3.62 -9.25
C TYR A 216 2.11 4.55 -8.14
N LEU A 217 1.84 4.19 -6.88
CA LEU A 217 2.44 4.90 -5.76
C LEU A 217 3.88 4.42 -5.58
N LYS A 218 4.80 5.38 -5.43
CA LYS A 218 6.23 5.11 -5.24
C LYS A 218 6.51 4.78 -3.78
N MET A 219 7.24 3.70 -3.54
CA MET A 219 7.70 3.32 -2.21
C MET A 219 9.11 3.84 -1.94
N PRO A 220 9.43 4.25 -0.70
CA PRO A 220 8.52 4.41 0.45
C PRO A 220 7.79 5.78 0.47
N THR A 221 8.11 6.68 -0.46
CA THR A 221 7.78 8.11 -0.42
C THR A 221 6.28 8.42 -0.33
N SER A 222 5.43 7.65 -1.01
CA SER A 222 3.98 7.81 -0.93
C SER A 222 3.40 7.49 0.44
N ILE A 223 3.94 6.48 1.13
CA ILE A 223 3.46 6.11 2.46
C ILE A 223 3.93 7.13 3.50
N TRP A 224 5.11 7.72 3.32
CA TRP A 224 5.52 8.86 4.14
C TRP A 224 4.57 10.03 4.01
N ARG A 225 4.10 10.32 2.78
CA ARG A 225 3.09 11.36 2.57
C ARG A 225 1.76 11.01 3.25
N LEU A 226 1.35 9.74 3.23
CA LEU A 226 0.16 9.30 4.00
C LEU A 226 0.35 9.52 5.51
N GLU A 227 1.51 9.18 6.06
CA GLU A 227 1.81 9.36 7.48
C GLU A 227 1.88 10.84 7.87
N GLU A 228 2.45 11.69 7.02
CA GLU A 228 2.43 13.14 7.19
C GLU A 228 0.99 13.68 7.25
N LEU A 229 0.13 13.25 6.32
CA LEU A 229 -1.29 13.64 6.29
C LEU A 229 -2.05 13.12 7.52
N ARG A 230 -1.78 11.89 7.96
CA ARG A 230 -2.35 11.34 9.20
C ARG A 230 -2.00 12.21 10.40
N ARG A 231 -0.74 12.64 10.52
CA ARG A 231 -0.29 13.52 11.61
C ARG A 231 -0.84 14.93 11.52
N GLN A 232 -1.28 15.36 10.34
CA GLN A 232 -2.03 16.61 10.14
C GLN A 232 -3.52 16.49 10.51
N GLY A 233 -3.98 15.30 10.96
CA GLY A 233 -5.38 15.07 11.33
C GLY A 233 -6.29 14.79 10.14
N ILE A 234 -5.76 14.28 9.02
CA ILE A 234 -6.55 13.94 7.84
C ILE A 234 -7.15 12.53 8.00
N ASP A 235 -8.44 12.45 8.34
CA ASP A 235 -9.15 11.20 8.65
C ASP A 235 -9.02 10.11 7.60
N TRP A 236 -9.11 10.46 6.31
CA TRP A 236 -9.03 9.46 5.25
C TRP A 236 -7.62 8.86 5.14
N ALA A 237 -6.57 9.61 5.50
CA ALA A 237 -5.20 9.11 5.51
C ALA A 237 -4.99 8.11 6.66
N GLU A 238 -5.60 8.37 7.82
CA GLU A 238 -5.63 7.40 8.93
C GLU A 238 -6.33 6.10 8.52
N ARG A 239 -7.53 6.21 7.91
CA ARG A 239 -8.25 5.03 7.40
C ARG A 239 -7.44 4.27 6.36
N ALA A 240 -6.75 4.96 5.46
CA ALA A 240 -5.90 4.34 4.44
C ALA A 240 -4.73 3.57 5.07
N LEU A 241 -4.04 4.15 6.05
CA LEU A 241 -2.92 3.50 6.74
C LEU A 241 -3.38 2.29 7.57
N ARG A 242 -4.46 2.42 8.34
CA ARG A 242 -5.06 1.29 9.06
C ARG A 242 -5.42 0.16 8.11
N ARG A 243 -5.99 0.49 6.94
CA ARG A 243 -6.33 -0.49 5.92
C ARG A 243 -5.10 -1.17 5.33
N LEU A 244 -4.01 -0.43 5.09
CA LEU A 244 -2.74 -1.01 4.64
C LEU A 244 -2.16 -1.98 5.69
N GLU A 245 -2.23 -1.64 6.96
CA GLU A 245 -1.78 -2.50 8.07
C GLU A 245 -2.61 -3.79 8.17
N GLU A 246 -3.94 -3.69 8.04
CA GLU A 246 -4.84 -4.86 7.99
C GLU A 246 -4.47 -5.79 6.82
N ILE A 247 -4.26 -5.23 5.62
CA ILE A 247 -3.86 -5.99 4.43
C ILE A 247 -2.49 -6.64 4.65
N ALA A 248 -1.52 -5.90 5.20
CA ALA A 248 -0.17 -6.39 5.45
C ALA A 248 -0.15 -7.54 6.46
N LYS A 249 -0.93 -7.42 7.55
CA LYS A 249 -1.11 -8.49 8.54
C LYS A 249 -1.73 -9.73 7.92
N ALA A 250 -2.81 -9.56 7.15
CA ALA A 250 -3.51 -10.66 6.52
C ALA A 250 -2.68 -11.40 5.46
N ARG A 251 -1.67 -10.75 4.89
CA ARG A 251 -0.83 -11.27 3.80
C ARG A 251 0.63 -11.50 4.18
N GLY A 252 0.98 -11.34 5.46
CA GLY A 252 2.30 -11.66 5.99
C GLY A 252 3.42 -10.73 5.53
N PHE A 253 3.15 -9.44 5.32
CA PHE A 253 4.17 -8.44 4.94
C PHE A 253 4.24 -7.22 5.88
N SER A 254 3.75 -7.35 7.12
CA SER A 254 3.79 -6.27 8.12
C SER A 254 5.18 -5.70 8.35
N ASP A 255 6.22 -6.54 8.42
CA ASP A 255 7.59 -6.08 8.66
C ASP A 255 8.10 -5.15 7.55
N LEU A 256 7.75 -5.44 6.29
CA LEU A 256 8.12 -4.62 5.14
C LEU A 256 7.36 -3.27 5.16
N LEU A 257 6.07 -3.30 5.52
CA LEU A 257 5.29 -2.07 5.65
C LEU A 257 5.86 -1.19 6.79
N GLU A 258 6.25 -1.80 7.91
CA GLU A 258 6.90 -1.10 9.02
C GLU A 258 8.23 -0.50 8.61
N GLU A 259 9.07 -1.23 7.87
CA GLU A 259 10.34 -0.72 7.35
C GLU A 259 10.13 0.56 6.52
N TYR A 260 9.10 0.59 5.68
CA TYR A 260 8.76 1.76 4.89
C TYR A 260 8.18 2.89 5.73
N LEU A 261 7.36 2.61 6.74
CA LEU A 261 6.69 3.62 7.56
C LEU A 261 7.61 4.24 8.61
N ARG A 262 8.55 3.47 9.15
CA ARG A 262 9.38 3.86 10.30
C ARG A 262 10.02 5.24 10.16
N PRO A 263 10.68 5.62 9.04
CA PRO A 263 11.28 6.95 8.92
C PRO A 263 10.28 8.10 9.09
N ALA A 264 9.05 7.95 8.61
CA ALA A 264 8.00 8.96 8.72
C ALA A 264 7.31 8.95 10.08
N ARG A 265 7.11 7.78 10.69
CA ARG A 265 6.55 7.67 12.04
C ARG A 265 7.47 8.25 13.10
N GLU A 266 8.77 7.99 12.97
CA GLU A 266 9.78 8.51 13.88
C GLU A 266 10.15 9.97 13.59
N ALA A 267 9.70 10.54 12.47
CA ALA A 267 10.08 11.88 12.06
C ALA A 267 9.76 12.92 13.14
N GLU A 268 10.74 13.73 13.49
CA GLU A 268 10.58 14.83 14.46
C GLU A 268 10.08 14.42 15.86
N THR A 269 10.33 13.18 16.27
CA THR A 269 9.97 12.65 17.60
C THR A 269 11.00 12.99 18.69
N VAL A 270 12.23 13.35 18.31
CA VAL A 270 13.33 13.65 19.24
C VAL A 270 13.63 15.15 19.21
N ASP A 271 13.60 15.81 20.36
CA ASP A 271 14.10 17.19 20.46
C ASP A 271 15.63 17.16 20.59
N PRO A 272 16.40 17.70 19.62
CA PRO A 272 17.85 17.69 19.72
C PRO A 272 18.38 18.63 20.80
N ARG A 273 17.58 19.60 21.26
CA ARG A 273 18.05 20.63 22.19
C ARG A 273 18.23 20.05 23.58
N GLY A 274 19.41 20.26 24.16
CA GLY A 274 19.77 19.77 25.48
C GLY A 274 20.27 18.32 25.50
N LEU A 275 20.34 17.64 24.35
CA LEU A 275 21.00 16.34 24.28
C LEU A 275 22.48 16.49 24.66
N VAL A 276 22.94 15.61 25.55
CA VAL A 276 24.31 15.60 26.05
C VAL A 276 25.08 14.50 25.35
N ALA A 277 26.18 14.87 24.71
CA ALA A 277 27.15 13.96 24.14
C ALA A 277 28.38 13.96 25.07
N GLU A 278 28.57 12.86 25.81
CA GLU A 278 29.61 12.74 26.84
C GLU A 278 30.52 11.54 26.58
N ASP A 279 31.82 11.78 26.70
CA ASP A 279 32.88 10.78 26.66
C ASP A 279 33.82 11.06 27.84
N ALA A 280 33.63 10.29 28.90
CA ALA A 280 34.37 10.44 30.15
C ALA A 280 35.86 10.10 29.99
N GLU A 281 36.20 9.15 29.11
CA GLU A 281 37.59 8.73 28.88
C GLU A 281 38.40 9.85 28.22
N ARG A 282 37.75 10.61 27.33
CA ARG A 282 38.36 11.73 26.61
C ARG A 282 38.11 13.09 27.27
N GLY A 283 37.33 13.12 28.36
CA GLY A 283 36.96 14.35 29.06
C GLY A 283 36.12 15.32 28.24
N ILE A 284 35.34 14.82 27.27
CA ILE A 284 34.53 15.66 26.38
C ILE A 284 33.08 15.62 26.83
N LYS A 285 32.50 16.80 27.09
CA LYS A 285 31.07 16.96 27.34
C LYS A 285 30.51 18.09 26.49
N ALA A 286 29.65 17.72 25.54
CA ALA A 286 29.01 18.63 24.62
C ALA A 286 27.49 18.65 24.84
N VAL A 287 26.89 19.85 24.88
CA VAL A 287 25.44 20.03 24.92
C VAL A 287 24.96 20.52 23.57
N ILE A 288 24.07 19.79 22.91
CA ILE A 288 23.51 20.19 21.62
C ILE A 288 22.53 21.35 21.85
N ARG A 289 22.79 22.48 21.20
CA ARG A 289 21.96 23.70 21.29
C ARG A 289 20.88 23.72 20.21
N GLY A 290 21.15 23.13 19.05
CA GLY A 290 20.16 23.00 17.99
C GLY A 290 20.70 22.33 16.74
N VAL A 291 19.76 21.85 15.91
CA VAL A 291 20.02 21.36 14.56
C VAL A 291 19.03 22.02 13.63
N ARG A 292 19.51 22.52 12.48
CA ARG A 292 18.69 23.17 11.47
C ARG A 292 19.16 22.80 10.07
N VAL A 293 18.29 22.96 9.09
CA VAL A 293 18.62 22.79 7.67
C VAL A 293 18.76 24.16 7.02
N GLU A 294 19.82 24.32 6.25
CA GLU A 294 20.02 25.39 5.27
C GLU A 294 20.01 24.79 3.87
N TRP A 295 19.74 25.59 2.84
CA TRP A 295 19.73 25.13 1.46
C TRP A 295 20.92 25.63 0.66
N ASP A 296 21.61 24.72 0.01
CA ASP A 296 22.70 25.00 -0.92
C ASP A 296 22.41 24.32 -2.27
N ASN A 297 21.98 25.08 -3.27
CA ASN A 297 21.70 24.56 -4.62
C ASN A 297 20.74 23.33 -4.61
N ASN A 298 19.59 23.47 -3.92
CA ASN A 298 18.59 22.41 -3.75
C ASN A 298 19.08 21.17 -2.98
N ARG A 299 20.16 21.33 -2.21
CA ARG A 299 20.69 20.31 -1.30
C ARG A 299 20.55 20.77 0.16
N PRO A 300 20.10 19.89 1.07
CA PRO A 300 19.98 20.24 2.47
C PRO A 300 21.37 20.17 3.11
N ARG A 301 21.78 21.30 3.68
CA ARG A 301 22.94 21.46 4.53
C ARG A 301 22.46 21.41 5.97
N VAL A 302 22.81 20.34 6.67
CA VAL A 302 22.50 20.21 8.10
C VAL A 302 23.55 21.01 8.87
N VAL A 303 23.10 21.93 9.71
CA VAL A 303 23.94 22.75 10.60
C VAL A 303 23.64 22.33 12.03
N VAL A 304 24.68 21.95 12.75
CA VAL A 304 24.64 21.51 14.14
C VAL A 304 25.33 22.56 14.99
N GLU A 305 24.62 23.03 16.02
CA GLU A 305 25.14 23.93 17.04
C GLU A 305 25.23 23.19 18.38
N TYR A 306 26.38 23.30 19.03
CA TYR A 306 26.65 22.61 20.29
C TYR A 306 27.58 23.45 21.16
N GLU A 307 27.60 23.18 22.46
CA GLU A 307 28.42 23.90 23.44
C GLU A 307 29.33 22.94 24.19
N ILE A 308 30.60 23.30 24.30
CA ILE A 308 31.59 22.61 25.14
C ILE A 308 32.28 23.65 26.00
N ASN A 309 32.34 23.42 27.32
CA ASN A 309 33.01 24.31 28.27
C ASN A 309 32.59 25.78 28.14
N GLY A 310 31.28 26.04 27.92
CA GLY A 310 30.72 27.38 27.73
C GLY A 310 30.97 28.02 26.36
N VAL A 311 31.66 27.34 25.44
CA VAL A 311 31.93 27.84 24.09
C VAL A 311 30.99 27.19 23.10
N VAL A 312 30.15 28.01 22.45
CA VAL A 312 29.28 27.58 21.36
C VAL A 312 30.10 27.38 20.09
N LYS A 313 29.92 26.21 19.48
CA LYS A 313 30.58 25.78 18.26
C LYS A 313 29.54 25.27 17.27
N THR A 314 29.89 25.35 15.99
CA THR A 314 29.03 24.87 14.91
C THR A 314 29.81 24.01 13.92
N PHE A 315 29.15 23.00 13.35
CA PHE A 315 29.63 22.34 12.14
C PHE A 315 28.47 22.03 11.21
N TYR A 316 28.79 21.68 9.97
CA TYR A 316 27.78 21.39 8.96
C TYR A 316 28.24 20.31 8.00
N PHE A 317 27.28 19.74 7.28
CA PHE A 317 27.50 18.84 6.16
C PHE A 317 26.32 18.93 5.19
N THR A 318 26.60 18.78 3.91
CA THR A 318 25.61 18.91 2.84
C THR A 318 25.31 17.56 2.21
N TRP A 319 24.04 17.20 2.13
CA TRP A 319 23.60 15.98 1.46
C TRP A 319 23.53 16.17 -0.05
N GLY A 320 23.95 15.17 -0.80
CA GLY A 320 23.83 15.15 -2.26
C GLY A 320 23.27 13.83 -2.75
N ALA A 321 22.64 13.88 -3.92
CA ALA A 321 22.32 12.72 -4.72
C ALA A 321 23.29 12.64 -5.90
N THR A 322 24.18 11.66 -5.89
CA THR A 322 25.18 11.48 -6.95
C THR A 322 25.19 10.02 -7.40
N GLY A 323 24.96 9.76 -8.69
CA GLY A 323 24.89 8.40 -9.22
C GLY A 323 23.86 7.52 -8.52
N GLY A 324 22.69 8.09 -8.17
CA GLY A 324 21.61 7.39 -7.46
C GLY A 324 21.87 7.15 -5.96
N ARG A 325 23.00 7.59 -5.41
CA ARG A 325 23.33 7.44 -3.99
C ARG A 325 23.10 8.74 -3.23
N ILE A 326 22.44 8.62 -2.08
CA ILE A 326 22.29 9.70 -1.11
C ILE A 326 23.46 9.66 -0.15
N GLN A 327 24.24 10.73 -0.12
CA GLN A 327 25.47 10.78 0.68
C GLN A 327 25.81 12.21 1.11
N ALA A 328 26.52 12.32 2.23
CA ALA A 328 27.17 13.55 2.67
C ALA A 328 28.61 13.25 3.11
N SER A 329 29.45 14.28 3.14
CA SER A 329 30.79 14.20 3.71
C SER A 329 30.91 15.22 4.84
N VAL A 330 31.49 14.81 5.96
CA VAL A 330 31.68 15.66 7.14
C VAL A 330 33.10 15.50 7.66
N ARG A 331 33.74 16.61 8.02
CA ARG A 331 35.08 16.59 8.64
C ARG A 331 34.94 16.56 10.16
N LEU A 332 35.38 15.47 10.75
CA LEU A 332 35.27 15.19 12.19
C LEU A 332 36.61 15.40 12.91
N ASN A 333 36.46 15.83 14.16
CA ASN A 333 37.42 15.70 15.26
C ASN A 333 36.68 14.99 16.41
N ASP A 334 37.34 14.75 17.54
CA ASP A 334 36.74 14.00 18.66
C ASP A 334 35.42 14.62 19.15
N GLU A 335 35.36 15.95 19.26
CA GLU A 335 34.15 16.68 19.64
C GLU A 335 32.99 16.45 18.66
N LYS A 336 33.24 16.68 17.36
CA LYS A 336 32.21 16.55 16.32
C LYS A 336 31.76 15.11 16.13
N ALA A 337 32.68 14.17 16.25
CA ALA A 337 32.39 12.75 16.16
C ALA A 337 31.44 12.32 17.29
N LEU A 338 31.70 12.76 18.52
CA LEU A 338 30.85 12.50 19.67
C LEU A 338 29.46 13.11 19.50
N VAL A 339 29.38 14.39 19.12
CA VAL A 339 28.09 15.07 18.87
C VAL A 339 27.30 14.38 17.75
N LEU A 340 27.96 14.04 16.64
CA LEU A 340 27.32 13.41 15.50
C LEU A 340 26.85 11.98 15.83
N ALA A 341 27.64 11.21 16.57
CA ALA A 341 27.25 9.89 17.04
C ALA A 341 25.98 9.95 17.90
N THR A 342 25.88 10.93 18.81
CA THR A 342 24.67 11.15 19.62
C THR A 342 23.46 11.50 18.77
N LEU A 343 23.60 12.38 17.77
CA LEU A 343 22.50 12.76 16.88
C LEU A 343 22.01 11.61 16.00
N LEU A 344 22.92 10.71 15.61
CA LEU A 344 22.62 9.57 14.74
C LEU A 344 22.24 8.30 15.51
N GLY A 345 22.53 8.24 16.82
CA GLY A 345 22.47 7.00 17.58
C GLY A 345 23.45 5.95 17.07
N ASP A 346 24.57 6.37 16.47
CA ASP A 346 25.57 5.48 15.87
C ASP A 346 26.93 5.64 16.56
N GLU A 347 27.17 4.73 17.50
CA GLU A 347 28.41 4.65 18.28
C GLU A 347 29.64 4.38 17.40
N ALA A 348 29.49 3.81 16.20
CA ALA A 348 30.62 3.56 15.29
C ALA A 348 31.25 4.85 14.75
N ILE A 349 30.57 5.99 14.90
CA ILE A 349 31.10 7.31 14.55
C ILE A 349 31.96 7.87 15.68
N LYS A 350 31.79 7.42 16.93
CA LYS A 350 32.63 7.89 18.05
C LYS A 350 34.10 7.61 17.77
N GLY A 351 34.94 8.60 18.04
CA GLY A 351 36.39 8.53 17.83
C GLY A 351 36.85 8.50 16.37
N LYS A 352 35.96 8.65 15.38
CA LYS A 352 36.37 8.88 13.99
C LYS A 352 36.95 10.28 13.84
N SER A 353 38.00 10.40 13.04
CA SER A 353 38.65 11.67 12.70
C SER A 353 38.81 11.82 11.19
N GLY A 354 38.97 13.06 10.72
CA GLY A 354 39.08 13.35 9.30
C GLY A 354 37.74 13.34 8.56
N THR A 355 37.77 13.11 7.26
CA THR A 355 36.54 13.14 6.44
C THR A 355 35.81 11.80 6.51
N VAL A 356 34.61 11.81 7.09
CA VAL A 356 33.72 10.65 7.16
C VAL A 356 32.58 10.79 6.15
N LYS A 357 32.23 9.67 5.54
CA LYS A 357 31.12 9.57 4.59
C LYS A 357 29.85 9.11 5.29
N LEU A 358 28.79 9.90 5.17
CA LEU A 358 27.45 9.55 5.64
C LEU A 358 26.63 9.00 4.47
N VAL A 359 25.99 7.86 4.69
CA VAL A 359 25.02 7.21 3.77
C VAL A 359 23.56 7.40 4.21
N THR A 360 22.62 6.92 3.38
CA THR A 360 21.15 7.01 3.58
C THR A 360 20.66 6.68 5.00
N ASN A 361 21.21 5.64 5.64
CA ASN A 361 20.78 5.28 7.00
C ASN A 361 21.03 6.40 8.02
N HIS A 362 22.14 7.14 7.88
CA HIS A 362 22.39 8.30 8.72
C HIS A 362 21.43 9.46 8.39
N LEU A 363 21.01 9.61 7.13
CA LEU A 363 19.97 10.59 6.79
C LEU A 363 18.66 10.25 7.52
N PHE A 364 18.23 8.98 7.48
CA PHE A 364 17.02 8.54 8.21
C PHE A 364 17.17 8.63 9.73
N ALA A 365 18.36 8.44 10.29
CA ALA A 365 18.55 8.70 11.72
C ALA A 365 18.30 10.18 12.07
N LEU A 366 18.78 11.12 11.22
CA LEU A 366 18.52 12.54 11.40
C LEU A 366 17.05 12.92 11.24
N THR A 367 16.23 12.14 10.52
CA THR A 367 14.82 12.49 10.34
C THR A 367 14.05 12.49 11.66
N ARG A 368 14.56 11.79 12.68
CA ARG A 368 13.97 11.75 14.02
C ARG A 368 14.03 13.10 14.73
N LEU A 369 14.94 13.98 14.32
CA LEU A 369 15.19 15.24 14.99
C LEU A 369 14.12 16.28 14.63
N ARG A 370 13.53 16.88 15.67
CA ARG A 370 12.49 17.90 15.56
C ARG A 370 12.98 19.10 14.75
N GLY A 371 12.14 19.56 13.83
CA GLY A 371 12.36 20.75 13.01
C GLY A 371 13.14 20.52 11.71
N ILE A 372 13.74 19.35 11.50
CA ILE A 372 14.45 19.01 10.25
C ILE A 372 13.93 17.75 9.57
N GLY A 373 13.14 16.95 10.29
CA GLY A 373 12.84 15.58 9.89
C GLY A 373 12.03 15.46 8.61
N TRP A 374 10.91 16.17 8.55
CA TRP A 374 10.05 16.16 7.36
C TRP A 374 10.74 16.80 6.15
N GLU A 375 11.58 17.80 6.39
CA GLU A 375 12.34 18.47 5.34
C GLU A 375 13.34 17.53 4.66
N LEU A 376 14.08 16.74 5.46
CA LEU A 376 15.00 15.73 4.94
C LEU A 376 14.28 14.60 4.19
N LEU A 377 13.13 14.13 4.70
CA LEU A 377 12.32 13.11 4.02
C LEU A 377 11.78 13.61 2.67
N ARG A 378 11.25 14.84 2.62
CA ARG A 378 10.75 15.44 1.36
C ARG A 378 11.88 15.65 0.36
N TRP A 379 13.05 16.11 0.80
CA TRP A 379 14.21 16.20 -0.07
C TRP A 379 14.63 14.84 -0.63
N TYR A 380 14.76 13.82 0.24
CA TYR A 380 15.10 12.47 -0.18
C TYR A 380 14.12 11.97 -1.25
N ALA A 381 12.81 12.14 -1.02
CA ALA A 381 11.77 11.70 -1.95
C ALA A 381 11.90 12.36 -3.33
N GLY A 382 12.26 13.64 -3.36
CA GLY A 382 12.51 14.38 -4.60
C GLY A 382 13.83 14.03 -5.29
N ALA A 383 14.85 13.67 -4.52
CA ALA A 383 16.20 13.36 -4.99
C ALA A 383 16.31 11.93 -5.56
N THR A 384 15.53 10.97 -5.05
CA THR A 384 15.43 9.61 -5.59
C THR A 384 14.47 9.55 -6.78
N LYS A 385 14.83 10.24 -7.86
CA LYS A 385 14.23 10.04 -9.19
C LYS A 385 15.07 8.98 -9.93
N ASN A 386 14.74 7.70 -9.74
CA ASN A 386 15.07 6.49 -10.53
C ASN A 386 14.84 5.27 -9.58
N ASP A 387 14.19 4.16 -9.92
CA ASP A 387 14.11 3.43 -11.19
C ASP A 387 12.66 3.09 -11.58
N THR A 388 12.25 3.52 -12.77
CA THR A 388 11.06 2.99 -13.46
C THR A 388 11.27 1.56 -13.97
N GLU A 389 12.51 1.03 -13.95
CA GLU A 389 12.85 -0.29 -14.48
C GLU A 389 12.40 -1.47 -13.58
N PHE A 390 12.11 -1.26 -12.30
CA PHE A 390 11.54 -2.32 -11.45
C PHE A 390 10.02 -2.50 -11.62
N TYR A 391 9.36 -1.55 -12.29
CA TYR A 391 7.89 -1.50 -12.41
C TYR A 391 7.38 -1.78 -13.83
N SER A 392 8.25 -2.10 -14.79
CA SER A 392 7.80 -2.62 -16.08
C SER A 392 7.16 -4.00 -15.88
N LEU A 393 5.83 -4.02 -16.04
CA LEU A 393 4.99 -5.22 -16.12
C LEU A 393 5.39 -6.12 -17.29
#